data_AF-A0A4Q5X664-F1
#
_entry.id   AF-A0A4Q5X664-F1
#
_cell.length_a   1.000
_cell.length_b   1.000
_cell.length_c   1.000
_cell.angle_alpha   90.00
_cell.angle_beta   90.00
_cell.angle_gamma   90.00
#
_symmetry.space_group_name_H-M   'P 1'
#
loop_
_entity.id
_entity.type
_entity.pdbx_description
1 polymer ?
#
loop_
_entity_poly.entity_id
_entity_poly.type
_entity_poly.pdbx_seq_one_letter_code
_entity_poly.pdbx_strand_id
1 'polypeptide(L)'
;MAEPAGKYDIFISYRRSDRELVAAVVRRLEARGVGVWYDAEIEGGADWRETIVEALTHSDMLAIFFSEECNSSRQLKKELAVADQLAKPVVPILIENTQPRGAYLYELADRNWIQVFPDPMARIDELVEHLATLAGKSAGGLAGKRTPGGLKTAAPAPREMAEAPAMAEARAPDLPLEEQEQKLD
;
A
#
# COMPACT_ATOMS: atom_id res chain seq x y z
N MET A 1 -5.42 -28.86 7.85
CA MET A 1 -6.41 -27.78 7.67
C MET A 1 -5.71 -26.50 8.11
N ALA A 2 -5.50 -25.54 7.22
CA ALA A 2 -4.93 -24.26 7.61
C ALA A 2 -5.90 -23.59 8.59
N GLU A 3 -5.40 -23.08 9.72
CA GLU A 3 -6.21 -22.31 10.65
C GLU A 3 -6.70 -21.04 9.93
N PRO A 4 -7.96 -20.62 10.13
CA PRO A 4 -8.46 -19.40 9.49
C PRO A 4 -7.57 -18.23 9.92
N ALA A 5 -7.13 -17.44 8.95
CA ALA A 5 -6.40 -16.21 9.21
C ALA A 5 -7.17 -15.38 10.24
N GLY A 6 -6.50 -15.00 11.33
CA GLY A 6 -7.12 -14.23 12.41
C GLY A 6 -7.77 -12.96 11.85
N LYS A 7 -8.89 -12.53 12.45
CA LYS A 7 -9.54 -11.27 12.07
C LYS A 7 -8.63 -10.09 12.42
N TYR A 8 -8.39 -9.19 11.46
CA TYR A 8 -7.61 -7.96 11.65
C TYR A 8 -8.53 -6.74 11.70
N ASP A 9 -8.12 -5.71 12.41
CA ASP A 9 -8.81 -4.42 12.41
C ASP A 9 -8.35 -3.56 11.23
N ILE A 10 -7.06 -3.62 10.88
CA ILE A 10 -6.45 -2.78 9.84
C ILE A 10 -5.57 -3.62 8.92
N PHE A 11 -5.83 -3.55 7.62
CA PHE A 11 -4.87 -3.91 6.57
C PHE A 11 -4.04 -2.67 6.21
N ILE A 12 -2.71 -2.75 6.26
CA ILE A 12 -1.83 -1.65 5.87
C ILE A 12 -1.16 -1.92 4.52
N SER A 13 -1.42 -1.03 3.56
CA SER A 13 -0.68 -0.94 2.29
C SER A 13 0.36 0.18 2.36
N TYR A 14 1.60 -0.11 1.97
CA TYR A 14 2.72 0.82 2.03
C TYR A 14 3.82 0.44 1.02
N ARG A 15 4.75 1.36 0.77
CA ARG A 15 5.93 1.10 -0.06
C ARG A 15 7.08 0.61 0.80
N ARG A 16 7.98 -0.20 0.23
CA ARG A 16 9.13 -0.75 0.97
C ARG A 16 10.02 0.34 1.58
N SER A 17 10.14 1.49 0.91
CA SER A 17 10.83 2.69 1.40
C SER A 17 10.22 3.27 2.68
N ASP A 18 8.93 3.02 2.93
CA ASP A 18 8.18 3.53 4.09
C ASP A 18 8.17 2.54 5.28
N ARG A 19 8.89 1.40 5.18
CA ARG A 19 8.82 0.29 6.15
C ARG A 19 9.14 0.70 7.57
N GLU A 20 10.12 1.58 7.78
CA GLU A 20 10.51 2.03 9.12
C GLU A 20 9.37 2.76 9.83
N LEU A 21 8.75 3.72 9.14
CA LEU A 21 7.59 4.47 9.61
C LEU A 21 6.43 3.53 9.93
N VAL A 22 6.09 2.65 8.99
CA VAL A 22 4.97 1.71 9.14
C VAL A 22 5.20 0.75 10.30
N ALA A 23 6.39 0.16 10.42
CA ALA A 23 6.74 -0.70 11.55
C ALA A 23 6.60 0.05 12.89
N ALA A 24 6.95 1.33 12.94
CA ALA A 24 6.79 2.14 14.16
C ALA A 24 5.33 2.45 14.50
N VAL A 25 4.46 2.59 13.51
CA VAL A 25 3.00 2.72 13.68
C VAL A 25 2.39 1.41 14.15
N VAL A 26 2.71 0.29 13.48
CA VAL A 26 2.17 -1.04 13.78
C VAL A 26 2.46 -1.42 15.23
N ARG A 27 3.72 -1.32 15.67
CA ARG A 27 4.10 -1.66 17.06
C ARG A 27 3.25 -0.90 18.09
N ARG A 28 2.91 0.35 17.82
CA ARG A 28 2.10 1.18 18.73
C ARG A 28 0.61 0.86 18.66
N LEU A 29 0.10 0.48 17.48
CA LEU A 29 -1.28 -0.01 17.31
C LEU A 29 -1.48 -1.35 18.04
N GLU A 30 -0.55 -2.29 17.85
CA GLU A 30 -0.58 -3.60 18.52
C GLU A 30 -0.47 -3.47 20.03
N ALA A 31 0.37 -2.55 20.53
CA ALA A 31 0.44 -2.23 21.95
C ALA A 31 -0.89 -1.72 22.54
N ARG A 32 -1.82 -1.27 21.70
CA ARG A 32 -3.18 -0.85 22.05
C ARG A 32 -4.23 -1.93 21.79
N GLY A 33 -3.82 -3.14 21.42
CA GLY A 33 -4.70 -4.27 21.13
C GLY A 33 -5.38 -4.20 19.76
N VAL A 34 -4.92 -3.32 18.85
CA VAL A 34 -5.40 -3.26 17.47
C VAL A 34 -4.71 -4.35 16.66
N GLY A 35 -5.49 -5.25 16.06
CA GLY A 35 -4.97 -6.28 15.16
C GLY A 35 -4.62 -5.68 13.81
N VAL A 36 -3.35 -5.80 13.41
CA VAL A 36 -2.87 -5.21 12.15
C VAL A 36 -2.30 -6.29 11.26
N TRP A 37 -2.65 -6.25 9.98
CA TRP A 37 -1.97 -7.00 8.93
C TRP A 37 -1.11 -6.05 8.09
N TYR A 38 0.18 -6.37 7.95
CA TYR A 38 1.14 -5.63 7.14
C TYR A 38 2.33 -6.54 6.75
N ASP A 39 3.22 -6.06 5.89
CA ASP A 39 4.49 -6.70 5.52
C ASP A 39 4.36 -8.04 4.76
N ALA A 40 3.45 -8.10 3.78
CA ALA A 40 3.58 -9.10 2.74
C ALA A 40 4.77 -8.75 1.83
N GLU A 41 5.96 -9.19 2.19
CA GLU A 41 7.07 -9.31 1.23
C GLU A 41 6.67 -10.36 0.20
N ILE A 42 6.12 -9.88 -0.93
CA ILE A 42 5.59 -10.75 -1.97
C ILE A 42 6.73 -11.29 -2.83
N GLU A 43 7.19 -12.50 -2.53
CA GLU A 43 7.89 -13.34 -3.51
C GLU A 43 6.87 -13.98 -4.48
N GLY A 44 7.22 -14.06 -5.76
CA GLY A 44 6.28 -14.40 -6.84
C GLY A 44 5.73 -15.83 -6.77
N GLY A 45 4.42 -15.95 -6.99
CA GLY A 45 3.65 -17.21 -7.04
C GLY A 45 2.17 -16.95 -7.36
N ALA A 46 1.33 -17.99 -7.38
CA ALA A 46 -0.13 -17.83 -7.44
C ALA A 46 -0.71 -17.51 -6.04
N ASP A 47 -0.18 -18.17 -5.02
CA ASP A 47 -0.69 -18.17 -3.65
C ASP A 47 -0.67 -16.81 -2.94
N TRP A 48 0.30 -15.94 -3.23
CA TRP A 48 0.41 -14.66 -2.54
C TRP A 48 -0.74 -13.69 -2.82
N ARG A 49 -1.33 -13.76 -4.02
CA ARG A 49 -2.47 -12.89 -4.37
C ARG A 49 -3.69 -13.29 -3.56
N GLU A 50 -3.88 -14.59 -3.39
CA GLU A 50 -4.95 -15.13 -2.56
C GLU A 50 -4.75 -14.72 -1.11
N THR A 51 -3.52 -14.78 -0.59
CA THR A 51 -3.20 -14.30 0.77
C THR A 51 -3.57 -12.84 0.97
N ILE A 52 -3.27 -11.96 0.01
CA ILE A 52 -3.61 -10.53 0.13
C ILE A 52 -5.12 -10.31 0.12
N VAL A 53 -5.83 -10.97 -0.79
CA VAL A 53 -7.30 -10.88 -0.86
C VAL A 53 -7.92 -11.43 0.41
N GLU A 54 -7.42 -12.55 0.92
CA GLU A 54 -7.88 -13.16 2.16
C GLU A 54 -7.61 -12.25 3.36
N ALA A 55 -6.41 -11.70 3.50
CA ALA A 55 -6.07 -10.77 4.56
C ALA A 55 -6.94 -9.51 4.54
N LEU A 56 -7.15 -8.93 3.36
CA LEU A 56 -8.01 -7.76 3.17
C LEU A 56 -9.48 -8.09 3.46
N THR A 57 -9.93 -9.30 3.10
CA THR A 57 -11.27 -9.81 3.43
C THR A 57 -11.48 -9.90 4.95
N HIS A 58 -10.47 -10.40 5.68
CA HIS A 58 -10.48 -10.55 7.13
C HIS A 58 -10.12 -9.27 7.90
N SER A 59 -9.83 -8.17 7.20
CA SER A 59 -9.55 -6.86 7.80
C SER A 59 -10.79 -5.98 7.84
N ASP A 60 -10.97 -5.20 8.91
CA ASP A 60 -12.11 -4.29 9.04
C ASP A 60 -11.96 -2.99 8.20
N MET A 61 -10.73 -2.59 7.86
CA MET A 61 -10.43 -1.44 6.98
C MET A 61 -9.10 -1.59 6.21
N LEU A 62 -8.91 -0.77 5.19
CA LEU A 62 -7.64 -0.59 4.46
C LEU A 62 -7.04 0.78 4.80
N ALA A 63 -5.83 0.81 5.35
CA ALA A 63 -5.03 2.02 5.52
C ALA A 63 -3.90 2.06 4.48
N ILE A 64 -3.73 3.18 3.78
CA ILE A 64 -2.73 3.34 2.72
C ILE A 64 -1.74 4.43 3.12
N PHE A 65 -0.48 4.06 3.31
CA PHE A 65 0.61 5.02 3.49
C PHE A 65 1.04 5.51 2.11
N PHE A 66 0.61 6.72 1.76
CA PHE A 66 0.73 7.29 0.43
C PHE A 66 1.99 8.17 0.31
N SER A 67 3.00 7.64 -0.38
CA SER A 67 4.24 8.29 -0.82
C SER A 67 4.26 8.45 -2.35
N GLU A 68 5.25 9.16 -2.91
CA GLU A 68 5.36 9.41 -4.35
C GLU A 68 5.40 8.09 -5.16
N GLU A 69 6.07 7.07 -4.62
CA GLU A 69 6.15 5.73 -5.20
C GLU A 69 4.79 5.02 -5.35
N CYS A 70 3.75 5.43 -4.62
CA CYS A 70 2.41 4.87 -4.76
C CYS A 70 1.82 5.15 -6.15
N ASN A 71 2.15 6.29 -6.76
CA ASN A 71 1.62 6.70 -8.06
C ASN A 71 1.97 5.74 -9.21
N SER A 72 3.05 4.95 -9.08
CA SER A 72 3.47 3.95 -10.07
C SER A 72 3.09 2.51 -9.68
N SER A 73 2.49 2.30 -8.49
CA SER A 73 2.17 0.96 -7.99
C SER A 73 1.05 0.32 -8.81
N ARG A 74 1.25 -0.89 -9.36
CA ARG A 74 0.13 -1.68 -9.92
C ARG A 74 -0.59 -2.47 -8.84
N GLN A 75 0.11 -2.79 -7.76
CA GLN A 75 -0.40 -3.62 -6.67
C GLN A 75 -1.41 -2.84 -5.82
N LEU A 76 -1.09 -1.59 -5.45
CA LEU A 76 -2.02 -0.74 -4.70
C LEU A 76 -3.33 -0.50 -5.46
N LYS A 77 -3.27 -0.36 -6.80
CA LYS A 77 -4.48 -0.27 -7.64
C LYS A 77 -5.38 -1.51 -7.51
N LYS A 78 -4.79 -2.71 -7.39
CA LYS A 78 -5.56 -3.94 -7.19
C LYS A 78 -6.13 -4.02 -5.78
N GLU A 79 -5.36 -3.63 -4.77
CA GLU A 79 -5.82 -3.58 -3.38
C GLU A 79 -7.01 -2.63 -3.20
N LEU A 80 -6.96 -1.45 -3.82
CA LEU A 80 -8.08 -0.51 -3.88
C LEU A 80 -9.32 -1.13 -4.53
N ALA A 81 -9.15 -1.74 -5.70
CA ALA A 81 -10.26 -2.39 -6.40
C ALA A 81 -10.89 -3.52 -5.57
N VAL A 82 -10.09 -4.31 -4.85
CA VAL A 82 -10.60 -5.35 -3.95
C VAL A 82 -11.29 -4.74 -2.73
N ALA A 83 -10.71 -3.70 -2.12
CA ALA A 83 -11.32 -2.99 -1.00
C ALA A 83 -12.69 -2.41 -1.37
N ASP A 84 -12.83 -1.84 -2.56
CA ASP A 84 -14.09 -1.32 -3.08
C ASP A 84 -15.13 -2.42 -3.32
N GLN A 85 -14.72 -3.54 -3.91
CA GLN A 85 -15.60 -4.70 -4.08
C GLN A 85 -16.11 -5.26 -2.76
N LEU A 86 -15.26 -5.22 -1.72
CA LEU A 86 -15.58 -5.68 -0.37
C LEU A 86 -16.24 -4.59 0.51
N ALA A 87 -16.52 -3.41 -0.05
CA ALA A 87 -17.04 -2.24 0.66
C ALA A 87 -16.23 -1.90 1.94
N LYS A 88 -14.92 -2.11 1.91
CA LYS A 88 -14.02 -1.81 3.03
C LYS A 88 -13.78 -0.30 3.10
N PRO A 89 -13.85 0.31 4.30
CA PRO A 89 -13.38 1.67 4.49
C PRO A 89 -11.91 1.79 4.09
N VAL A 90 -11.58 2.81 3.29
CA VAL A 90 -10.22 3.11 2.84
C VAL A 90 -9.76 4.42 3.46
N VAL A 91 -8.62 4.40 4.14
CA VAL A 91 -8.03 5.53 4.87
C VAL A 91 -6.65 5.85 4.28
N PRO A 92 -6.55 6.81 3.34
CA PRO A 92 -5.27 7.27 2.84
C PRO A 92 -4.56 8.16 3.86
N ILE A 93 -3.25 7.95 4.00
CA ILE A 93 -2.37 8.65 4.93
C ILE A 93 -1.24 9.28 4.11
N LEU A 94 -1.21 10.61 4.01
CA LEU A 94 -0.17 11.34 3.28
C LEU A 94 1.10 11.46 4.13
N ILE A 95 2.16 10.79 3.69
CA ILE A 95 3.46 10.73 4.40
C ILE A 95 4.58 11.48 3.66
N GLU A 96 4.36 11.85 2.39
CA GLU A 96 5.32 12.58 1.57
C GLU A 96 4.62 13.76 0.86
N ASN A 97 5.39 14.74 0.39
CA ASN A 97 4.88 15.86 -0.40
C ASN A 97 4.50 15.44 -1.82
N THR A 98 3.39 14.71 -1.95
CA THR A 98 2.90 14.21 -3.23
C THR A 98 1.39 14.36 -3.35
N GLN A 99 0.88 14.17 -4.56
CA GLN A 99 -0.53 14.09 -4.86
C GLN A 99 -0.81 12.83 -5.68
N PRO A 100 -1.99 12.21 -5.54
CA PRO A 100 -2.42 11.14 -6.43
C PRO A 100 -2.36 11.56 -7.90
N ARG A 101 -1.96 10.63 -8.77
CA ARG A 101 -1.90 10.82 -10.22
C ARG A 101 -2.57 9.67 -10.96
N GLY A 102 -2.98 9.94 -12.21
CA GLY A 102 -3.60 8.94 -13.07
C GLY A 102 -4.87 8.36 -12.43
N ALA A 103 -4.97 7.03 -12.39
CA ALA A 103 -6.14 6.35 -11.82
C ALA A 103 -6.36 6.72 -10.34
N TYR A 104 -5.29 6.96 -9.57
CA TYR A 104 -5.39 7.27 -8.14
C TYR A 104 -6.11 8.58 -7.83
N LEU A 105 -6.17 9.52 -8.78
CA LEU A 105 -6.99 10.73 -8.64
C LEU A 105 -8.47 10.36 -8.44
N TYR A 106 -8.96 9.35 -9.14
CA TYR A 106 -10.34 8.90 -9.05
C TYR A 106 -10.56 8.04 -7.80
N GLU A 107 -9.70 7.02 -7.59
CA GLU A 107 -9.86 6.05 -6.49
C GLU A 107 -9.80 6.69 -5.09
N LEU A 108 -9.09 7.83 -4.96
CA LEU A 108 -8.85 8.52 -3.70
C LEU A 108 -9.55 9.88 -3.56
N ALA A 109 -10.35 10.31 -4.56
CA ALA A 109 -10.95 11.65 -4.61
C ALA A 109 -11.83 11.99 -3.40
N ASP A 110 -12.68 11.05 -2.98
CA ASP A 110 -13.70 11.25 -1.93
C ASP A 110 -13.33 10.57 -0.60
N ARG A 111 -12.04 10.32 -0.39
CA ARG A 111 -11.55 9.67 0.83
C ARG A 111 -11.15 10.72 1.86
N ASN A 112 -11.32 10.39 3.14
CA ASN A 112 -10.83 11.24 4.22
C ASN A 112 -9.33 10.99 4.46
N TRP A 113 -8.49 11.96 4.07
CA TRP A 113 -7.04 11.85 4.18
C TRP A 113 -6.56 12.21 5.58
N ILE A 114 -5.66 11.38 6.13
CA ILE A 114 -4.86 11.74 7.30
C ILE A 114 -3.54 12.31 6.77
N GLN A 115 -3.21 13.55 7.13
CA GLN A 115 -1.94 14.15 6.71
C GLN A 115 -0.94 14.14 7.85
N VAL A 116 0.22 13.50 7.65
CA VAL A 116 1.33 13.45 8.64
C VAL A 116 2.66 13.99 8.09
N PHE A 117 2.76 14.23 6.78
CA PHE A 117 3.78 15.10 6.18
C PHE A 117 3.73 16.52 6.81
N PRO A 118 4.86 17.25 6.98
CA PRO A 118 6.24 16.95 6.57
C PRO A 118 7.07 16.06 7.49
N ASP A 119 6.60 15.78 8.70
CA ASP A 119 7.36 15.01 9.69
C ASP A 119 6.54 13.81 10.21
N PRO A 120 6.38 12.75 9.40
CA PRO A 120 5.54 11.61 9.77
C PRO A 120 5.99 10.92 11.06
N MET A 121 7.31 10.90 11.30
CA MET A 121 7.89 10.26 12.47
C MET A 121 7.56 11.03 13.75
N ALA A 122 7.63 12.37 13.73
CA ALA A 122 7.20 13.18 14.87
C ALA A 122 5.69 13.08 15.15
N ARG A 123 4.89 12.70 14.16
CA ARG A 123 3.41 12.65 14.24
C ARG A 123 2.84 11.24 14.40
N ILE A 124 3.67 10.23 14.69
CA ILE A 124 3.19 8.86 14.84
C ILE A 124 2.13 8.73 15.93
N ASP A 125 2.29 9.39 17.08
CA ASP A 125 1.34 9.20 18.19
C ASP A 125 -0.05 9.73 17.82
N GLU A 126 -0.15 10.87 17.11
CA GLU A 126 -1.40 11.40 16.55
C GLU A 126 -2.02 10.42 15.53
N LEU A 127 -1.20 9.89 14.62
CA LEU A 127 -1.64 8.93 13.61
C LEU A 127 -2.20 7.66 14.24
N VAL A 128 -1.50 7.13 15.26
CA VAL A 128 -1.89 5.91 15.98
C VAL A 128 -3.21 6.13 16.73
N GLU A 129 -3.39 7.27 17.40
CA GLU A 129 -4.67 7.61 18.06
C GLU A 129 -5.84 7.64 17.07
N HIS A 130 -5.63 8.26 15.90
CA HIS A 130 -6.66 8.35 14.87
C HIS A 130 -7.01 6.95 14.32
N LEU A 131 -6.00 6.16 13.95
CA LEU A 131 -6.21 4.81 13.42
C LEU A 131 -6.85 3.87 14.46
N ALA A 132 -6.43 3.93 15.72
CA ALA A 132 -7.04 3.14 16.80
C ALA A 132 -8.51 3.54 17.03
N THR A 133 -8.82 4.84 16.95
CA THR A 133 -10.20 5.33 17.04
C THR A 133 -11.07 4.82 15.89
N LEU A 134 -10.54 4.80 14.66
CA LEU A 134 -11.25 4.25 13.51
C LEU A 134 -11.46 2.74 13.65
N ALA A 135 -10.45 2.01 14.14
CA ALA A 135 -10.54 0.56 14.40
C ALA A 135 -11.60 0.24 15.45
N GLY A 136 -11.67 1.04 16.53
CA GLY A 136 -12.66 0.88 17.59
C GLY A 136 -14.10 1.20 17.17
N LYS A 137 -14.31 1.94 16.08
CA LYS A 137 -15.64 2.28 15.54
C LYS A 137 -16.15 1.27 14.52
N SER A 138 -15.29 0.42 13.96
CA SER A 138 -15.71 -0.59 13.00
C SER A 138 -16.52 -1.69 13.69
N ALA A 139 -17.33 -2.45 12.95
CA ALA A 139 -18.30 -3.42 13.48
C ALA A 139 -17.69 -4.58 14.32
N GLY A 140 -16.36 -4.64 14.48
CA GLY A 140 -15.61 -5.51 15.39
C GLY A 140 -14.94 -4.83 16.59
N GLY A 141 -15.17 -3.53 16.81
CA GLY A 141 -14.41 -2.68 17.71
C GLY A 141 -14.42 -3.09 19.18
N LEU A 142 -13.23 -3.35 19.72
CA LEU A 142 -12.76 -3.36 21.13
C LEU A 142 -13.59 -4.10 22.22
N ALA A 143 -14.75 -4.68 21.92
CA ALA A 143 -15.61 -5.38 22.89
C ALA A 143 -15.22 -6.85 23.12
N GLY A 144 -14.34 -7.42 22.30
CA GLY A 144 -13.64 -8.66 22.62
C GLY A 144 -12.24 -8.31 23.07
N LYS A 145 -11.86 -8.58 24.32
CA LYS A 145 -10.45 -8.59 24.71
C LYS A 145 -9.72 -9.59 23.79
N ARG A 146 -9.11 -9.11 22.72
CA ARG A 146 -8.34 -9.94 21.80
C ARG A 146 -6.95 -10.10 22.40
N THR A 147 -6.66 -11.31 22.85
CA THR A 147 -5.32 -11.72 23.26
C THR A 147 -4.37 -11.46 22.10
N PRO A 148 -3.15 -10.91 22.32
CA PRO A 148 -2.18 -10.79 21.25
C PRO A 148 -1.87 -12.19 20.74
N GLY A 149 -2.44 -12.54 19.59
CA GLY A 149 -2.07 -13.72 18.83
C GLY A 149 -0.68 -13.46 18.29
N GLY A 150 0.33 -13.75 19.10
CA GLY A 150 1.71 -13.77 18.66
C GLY A 150 1.82 -14.81 17.55
N LEU A 151 1.85 -14.35 16.31
CA LEU A 151 2.32 -15.13 15.18
C LEU A 151 3.39 -14.31 14.47
N LYS A 152 4.62 -14.49 14.96
CA LYS A 152 5.77 -14.42 14.09
C LYS A 152 5.62 -15.54 13.06
N THR A 153 5.69 -15.21 11.78
CA THR A 153 6.22 -16.14 10.77
C THR A 153 7.31 -15.42 9.99
N ALA A 154 8.42 -16.14 9.87
CA ALA A 154 9.75 -15.64 9.60
C ALA A 154 9.91 -15.07 8.19
N ALA A 155 10.55 -13.90 8.09
CA ALA A 155 11.26 -13.51 6.88
C ALA A 155 12.64 -14.19 6.88
N PRO A 156 12.99 -15.03 5.90
CA PRO A 156 14.38 -15.36 5.65
C PRO A 156 15.11 -14.13 5.11
N ALA A 157 16.42 -14.04 5.38
CA ALA A 157 17.25 -12.89 5.04
C ALA A 157 17.33 -12.64 3.51
N PRO A 158 17.61 -11.38 3.09
CA PRO A 158 17.47 -10.96 1.70
C PRO A 158 18.41 -11.72 0.76
N ARG A 159 17.88 -12.22 -0.35
CA ARG A 159 18.67 -12.48 -1.56
C ARG A 159 18.10 -11.70 -2.73
N GLU A 160 18.97 -10.87 -3.27
CA GLU A 160 18.80 -9.91 -4.36
C GLU A 160 18.50 -10.60 -5.71
N MET A 161 17.92 -9.82 -6.64
CA MET A 161 17.65 -10.07 -8.07
C MET A 161 16.24 -10.59 -8.43
N ALA A 162 15.49 -10.05 -9.41
CA ALA A 162 15.73 -8.98 -10.39
C ALA A 162 14.38 -8.43 -10.90
N GLU A 163 14.26 -7.12 -11.07
CA GLU A 163 13.23 -6.53 -11.92
C GLU A 163 13.59 -6.81 -13.40
N ALA A 164 12.67 -7.46 -14.12
CA ALA A 164 12.78 -7.62 -15.56
C ALA A 164 12.56 -6.26 -16.26
N PRO A 165 13.28 -5.99 -17.38
CA PRO A 165 13.46 -4.63 -17.88
C PRO A 165 12.17 -4.05 -18.47
N ALA A 166 12.01 -2.73 -18.28
CA ALA A 166 11.06 -1.91 -19.02
C ALA A 166 11.43 -1.95 -20.52
N MET A 167 10.52 -2.46 -21.35
CA MET A 167 10.65 -2.30 -22.80
C MET A 167 10.41 -0.83 -23.17
N ALA A 168 11.44 -0.27 -23.79
CA ALA A 168 11.59 1.11 -24.22
C ALA A 168 10.53 1.59 -25.23
N GLU A 169 10.19 2.87 -25.11
CA GLU A 169 9.44 3.69 -26.05
C GLU A 169 10.02 3.60 -27.47
N ALA A 170 9.18 3.18 -28.43
CA ALA A 170 9.50 3.27 -29.85
C ALA A 170 9.30 4.72 -30.31
N ARG A 171 10.41 5.44 -30.44
CA ARG A 171 10.51 6.76 -31.07
C ARG A 171 10.22 6.64 -32.56
N ALA A 172 9.28 7.44 -33.07
CA ALA A 172 8.99 7.56 -34.49
C ALA A 172 10.20 8.09 -35.28
N PRO A 173 10.45 7.65 -36.53
CA PRO A 173 11.55 8.19 -37.33
C PRO A 173 11.21 9.57 -37.90
N ASP A 174 12.13 10.52 -37.72
CA ASP A 174 12.22 11.80 -38.44
C ASP A 174 12.39 11.54 -39.95
N LEU A 175 11.52 12.14 -40.77
CA LEU A 175 11.69 12.23 -42.22
C LEU A 175 12.52 13.48 -42.55
N PRO A 176 13.61 13.38 -43.34
CA PRO A 176 14.28 14.57 -43.87
C PRO A 176 13.57 15.11 -45.12
N LEU A 177 13.28 16.41 -45.12
CA LEU A 177 12.92 17.18 -46.32
C LEU A 177 14.18 17.58 -47.09
N GLU A 178 14.02 17.65 -48.41
CA GLU A 178 14.99 17.85 -49.48
C GLU A 178 16.01 19.00 -49.30
N GLU A 179 17.22 18.79 -49.82
CA GLU A 179 17.99 19.87 -50.46
C GLU A 179 18.41 19.45 -51.87
N GLN A 180 17.89 20.21 -52.83
CA GLN A 180 18.32 20.33 -54.22
C GLN A 180 19.67 21.07 -54.24
N GLU A 181 20.60 20.68 -55.11
CA GLU A 181 21.22 21.56 -56.12
C GLU A 181 22.45 20.91 -56.81
N GLN A 182 22.26 20.66 -58.12
CA GLN A 182 23.10 21.09 -59.24
C GLN A 182 24.47 20.45 -59.60
N LYS A 183 24.51 20.19 -60.93
CA LYS A 183 25.64 20.18 -61.90
C LYS A 183 26.57 18.96 -61.85
N LEU A 184 27.20 18.50 -62.93
CA LEU A 184 27.16 18.69 -64.39
C LEU A 184 28.36 17.83 -64.83
N ASP A 185 28.15 16.79 -65.65
CA ASP A 185 29.04 16.26 -66.70
C ASP A 185 28.56 14.86 -67.14
#